data_AF-A0A814UZA4-F1
#
_entry.id   AF-A0A814UZA4-F1
#
_cell.length_a   1.000
_cell.length_b   1.000
_cell.length_c   1.000
_cell.angle_alpha   90.00
_cell.angle_beta   90.00
_cell.angle_gamma   90.00
#
_symmetry.space_group_name_H-M   'P 1'
#
loop_
_entity.id
_entity.type
_entity.pdbx_description
1 polymer ?
#
loop_
_entity_poly.entity_id
_entity_poly.type
_entity_poly.pdbx_seq_one_letter_code
_entity_poly.pdbx_strand_id
1 'polypeptide(L)'
;MNDEDTFEFIPLIKCIAPTDEQRNDPEYIPQLETDSNAKNILAERFASPISIFVYMGNLGAGKSKLASLTAASLITSITDQKLQPFKGGDDPKGITHGVWMCARPLKNPNKKRGSILWVVMM
;
A
#
# COMPACT_ATOMS: atom_id res chain seq x y z
N MET A 1 3.81 -2.36 -24.75
CA MET A 1 3.84 -1.86 -23.35
C MET A 1 3.73 -3.11 -22.51
N ASN A 2 4.83 -3.55 -21.89
CA ASN A 2 4.82 -4.81 -21.14
C ASN A 2 4.04 -4.59 -19.85
N ASP A 3 3.14 -5.52 -19.51
CA ASP A 3 2.34 -5.48 -18.27
C ASP A 3 3.20 -5.52 -16.98
N GLU A 4 4.52 -5.70 -17.11
CA GLU A 4 5.50 -5.78 -16.03
C GLU A 4 5.80 -4.44 -15.32
N ASP A 5 5.27 -3.33 -15.81
CA ASP A 5 5.59 -1.98 -15.35
C ASP A 5 4.52 -1.33 -14.45
N THR A 6 3.48 -2.07 -14.07
CA THR A 6 2.42 -1.55 -13.20
C THR A 6 2.71 -1.86 -11.73
N PHE A 7 2.66 -0.85 -10.84
CA PHE A 7 2.71 -1.10 -9.40
C PHE A 7 1.42 -1.77 -8.95
N GLU A 8 1.55 -3.00 -8.48
CA GLU A 8 0.47 -3.72 -7.81
C GLU A 8 0.42 -3.28 -6.34
N PHE A 9 -0.73 -2.73 -5.93
CA PHE A 9 -1.03 -2.37 -4.55
C PHE A 9 -2.10 -3.30 -4.01
N ILE A 10 -1.85 -3.88 -2.85
CA ILE A 10 -2.73 -4.85 -2.20
C ILE A 10 -3.00 -4.41 -0.75
N PRO A 11 -4.15 -4.76 -0.17
CA PRO A 11 -4.38 -4.55 1.24
C PRO A 11 -3.44 -5.45 2.05
N LEU A 12 -2.78 -4.88 3.06
CA LEU A 12 -2.03 -5.60 4.09
C LEU A 12 -2.93 -5.85 5.32
N ILE A 13 -3.71 -4.83 5.70
CA ILE A 13 -4.75 -4.91 6.73
C ILE A 13 -6.02 -4.33 6.12
N LYS A 14 -7.11 -5.09 6.15
CA LYS A 14 -8.43 -4.64 5.72
C LYS A 14 -9.23 -4.18 6.92
N CYS A 15 -10.07 -3.17 6.70
CA CYS A 15 -11.16 -2.87 7.61
C CYS A 15 -12.34 -3.76 7.22
N ILE A 16 -12.83 -4.56 8.15
CA ILE A 16 -14.01 -5.40 7.93
C ILE A 16 -15.22 -4.46 7.87
N ALA A 17 -16.06 -4.65 6.86
CA ALA A 17 -17.26 -3.83 6.70
C ALA A 17 -18.18 -4.03 7.92
N PRO A 18 -18.58 -2.94 8.62
CA PRO A 18 -19.46 -3.06 9.77
C PRO A 18 -20.84 -3.53 9.34
N THR A 19 -21.50 -4.31 10.21
CA THR A 19 -22.92 -4.61 10.10
C THR A 19 -23.76 -3.35 10.30
N ASP A 20 -25.04 -3.37 9.92
CA ASP A 20 -25.91 -2.20 10.11
C ASP A 20 -26.12 -1.84 11.58
N GLU A 21 -26.09 -2.82 12.49
CA GLU A 21 -26.11 -2.59 13.94
C GLU A 21 -24.84 -1.86 14.40
N GLN A 22 -23.67 -2.31 13.93
CA GLN A 22 -22.37 -1.70 14.24
C GLN A 22 -22.22 -0.29 13.67
N ARG A 23 -22.80 -0.01 12.49
CA ARG A 23 -22.79 1.34 11.90
C ARG A 23 -23.51 2.39 12.75
N ASN A 24 -24.49 1.96 13.54
CA ASN A 24 -25.31 2.84 14.37
C ASN A 24 -24.83 2.92 15.82
N ASP A 25 -23.80 2.15 16.19
CA ASP A 25 -23.20 2.16 17.51
C ASP A 25 -22.11 3.24 17.59
N PRO A 26 -22.29 4.31 18.41
CA PRO A 26 -21.32 5.39 18.55
C PRO A 26 -20.00 4.95 19.23
N GLU A 27 -19.98 3.80 19.90
CA GLU A 27 -18.80 3.22 20.52
C GLU A 27 -18.14 2.14 19.65
N TYR A 28 -18.67 1.89 18.44
CA TYR A 28 -18.14 0.86 17.57
C TYR A 28 -16.68 1.13 17.18
N ILE A 29 -15.82 0.18 17.53
CA ILE A 29 -14.42 0.14 17.11
C ILE A 29 -14.32 -0.74 15.85
N PRO A 30 -13.82 -0.22 14.72
CA PRO A 30 -13.69 -0.99 13.48
C PRO A 30 -12.86 -2.26 13.66
N GLN A 31 -13.36 -3.36 13.12
CA GLN A 31 -12.64 -4.63 13.12
C GLN A 31 -11.61 -4.66 11.97
N LEU A 32 -10.42 -5.15 12.27
CA LEU A 32 -9.31 -5.23 11.33
C LEU A 32 -8.90 -6.68 11.09
N GLU A 33 -8.65 -7.03 9.84
CA GLU A 33 -8.11 -8.34 9.46
C GLU A 33 -6.84 -8.20 8.62
N THR A 34 -5.86 -9.09 8.86
CA THR A 34 -4.68 -9.16 7.99
C THR A 34 -5.00 -9.90 6.71
N ASP A 35 -4.53 -9.41 5.57
CA ASP A 35 -4.71 -10.10 4.30
C ASP A 35 -3.71 -11.25 4.14
N SER A 36 -4.21 -12.46 3.92
CA SER A 36 -3.38 -13.67 3.76
C SER A 36 -2.54 -13.67 2.48
N ASN A 37 -3.01 -13.05 1.39
CA ASN A 37 -2.25 -12.90 0.17
C ASN A 37 -1.06 -11.96 0.38
N ALA A 38 -1.25 -10.86 1.13
CA ALA A 38 -0.16 -9.97 1.50
C ALA A 38 0.92 -10.69 2.33
N LYS A 39 0.54 -11.57 3.24
CA LYS A 39 1.50 -12.40 4.00
C LYS A 39 2.34 -13.30 3.08
N ASN A 40 1.71 -13.97 2.12
CA ASN A 40 2.41 -14.83 1.16
C ASN A 40 3.38 -14.02 0.29
N ILE A 41 2.94 -12.88 -0.21
CA ILE A 41 3.77 -11.98 -1.03
C ILE A 41 4.99 -11.46 -0.25
N LEU A 42 4.82 -11.11 1.03
CA LEU A 42 5.93 -10.71 1.90
C LEU A 42 6.95 -11.85 2.05
N ALA A 43 6.49 -13.08 2.29
CA ALA A 43 7.37 -14.23 2.46
C ALA A 43 8.12 -14.63 1.18
N GLU A 44 7.45 -14.56 0.03
CA GLU A 44 8.00 -15.01 -1.26
C GLU A 44 8.88 -13.96 -1.94
N ARG A 45 8.47 -12.69 -1.89
CA ARG A 45 9.06 -11.64 -2.72
C ARG A 45 10.02 -10.71 -1.97
N PHE A 46 9.87 -10.54 -0.65
CA PHE A 46 10.66 -9.58 0.11
C PHE A 46 11.85 -10.25 0.78
N ALA A 47 13.05 -9.79 0.44
CA ALA A 47 14.30 -10.29 1.00
C ALA A 47 14.71 -9.48 2.24
N SER A 48 15.09 -10.17 3.31
CA SER A 48 15.68 -9.55 4.49
C SER A 48 17.05 -8.91 4.15
N PRO A 49 17.37 -7.71 4.70
CA PRO A 49 16.54 -6.89 5.58
C PRO A 49 15.46 -6.10 4.83
N ILE A 50 14.29 -5.97 5.44
CA ILE A 50 13.17 -5.18 4.90
C ILE A 50 13.17 -3.79 5.54
N SER A 51 13.20 -2.74 4.72
CA SER A 51 12.96 -1.36 5.17
C SER A 51 11.51 -1.00 4.94
N ILE A 52 10.83 -0.42 5.92
CA ILE A 52 9.40 -0.09 5.82
C ILE A 52 9.24 1.43 5.83
N PHE A 53 8.56 1.98 4.83
CA PHE A 53 8.14 3.39 4.81
C PHE A 53 6.62 3.45 4.95
N VAL A 54 6.15 4.24 5.92
CA VAL A 54 4.72 4.38 6.24
C VAL A 54 4.28 5.82 6.02
N TYR A 55 3.21 6.04 5.26
CA TYR A 55 2.54 7.33 5.14
C TYR A 55 1.21 7.30 5.90
N MET A 56 1.09 8.15 6.90
CA MET A 56 -0.08 8.26 7.77
C MET A 56 -0.51 9.73 7.89
N GLY A 57 -1.80 9.97 8.07
CA GLY A 57 -2.38 11.30 8.25
C GLY A 57 -3.83 11.36 7.81
N ASN A 58 -4.45 12.52 7.95
CA ASN A 58 -5.88 12.72 7.69
C ASN A 58 -6.29 12.40 6.23
N LEU A 59 -7.57 12.07 6.03
CA LEU A 59 -8.18 11.93 4.70
C LEU A 59 -7.93 13.20 3.86
N GLY A 60 -7.62 13.03 2.57
CA GLY A 60 -7.38 14.16 1.66
C GLY A 60 -6.00 14.84 1.76
N ALA A 61 -5.14 14.44 2.71
CA ALA A 61 -3.81 15.05 2.91
C ALA A 61 -2.75 14.69 1.84
N GLY A 62 -3.15 14.09 0.70
CA GLY A 62 -2.23 13.79 -0.40
C GLY A 62 -1.24 12.62 -0.15
N LYS A 63 -1.47 11.78 0.86
CA LYS A 63 -0.60 10.64 1.23
C LYS A 63 -0.31 9.71 0.06
N SER A 64 -1.35 9.28 -0.67
CA SER A 64 -1.24 8.42 -1.85
C SER A 64 -0.38 9.05 -2.95
N LYS A 65 -0.44 10.38 -3.12
CA LYS A 65 0.37 11.13 -4.09
C LYS A 65 1.83 11.19 -3.65
N LEU A 66 2.09 11.51 -2.38
CA LEU A 66 3.45 11.55 -1.83
C LEU A 66 4.09 10.16 -1.87
N ALA A 67 3.31 9.13 -1.51
CA ALA A 67 3.72 7.75 -1.68
C ALA A 67 4.14 7.55 -3.14
N SER A 68 3.24 7.59 -4.13
CA SER A 68 3.59 7.38 -5.55
C SER A 68 4.85 8.12 -6.02
N LEU A 69 5.05 9.39 -5.62
CA LEU A 69 6.26 10.17 -5.95
C LEU A 69 7.54 9.54 -5.41
N THR A 70 7.55 9.10 -4.16
CA THR A 70 8.74 8.49 -3.54
C THR A 70 9.11 7.14 -4.20
N ALA A 71 8.19 6.38 -4.81
CA ALA A 71 8.55 5.16 -5.57
C ALA A 71 9.23 5.54 -6.85
N ALA A 72 8.67 6.51 -7.57
CA ALA A 72 9.29 6.97 -8.80
C ALA A 72 10.72 7.46 -8.54
N SER A 73 10.94 8.18 -7.43
CA SER A 73 12.29 8.60 -7.02
C SER A 73 13.21 7.43 -6.66
N LEU A 74 12.71 6.41 -5.96
CA LEU A 74 13.52 5.27 -5.52
C LEU A 74 13.90 4.31 -6.65
N ILE A 75 13.13 4.27 -7.74
CA ILE A 75 13.36 3.29 -8.81
C ILE A 75 14.38 3.80 -9.83
N THR A 76 14.67 5.10 -9.89
CA THR A 76 15.73 5.75 -10.70
C THR A 76 15.77 5.43 -12.22
N SER A 77 15.01 4.45 -12.72
CA SER A 77 15.06 3.97 -14.11
C SER A 77 13.79 4.28 -14.91
N ILE A 78 12.84 5.03 -14.34
CA ILE A 78 11.52 5.19 -14.93
C ILE A 78 11.26 6.67 -15.17
N THR A 79 11.74 7.15 -16.31
CA THR A 79 11.48 8.50 -16.81
C THR A 79 10.14 8.63 -17.54
N ASP A 80 9.37 7.54 -17.71
CA ASP A 80 8.13 7.56 -18.53
C ASP A 80 6.92 6.80 -17.96
N GLN A 81 6.95 6.26 -16.74
CA GLN A 81 5.72 5.69 -16.18
C GLN A 81 4.82 6.80 -15.68
N LYS A 82 3.59 6.80 -16.19
CA LYS A 82 2.48 7.51 -15.56
C LYS A 82 2.37 7.03 -14.12
N LEU A 83 2.64 7.92 -13.17
CA LEU A 83 2.42 7.69 -11.75
C LEU A 83 0.99 7.21 -11.55
N GLN A 84 0.82 5.91 -11.30
CA GLN A 84 -0.47 5.41 -10.89
C GLN A 84 -0.67 5.80 -9.42
N PRO A 85 -1.79 6.46 -9.08
CA PRO A 85 -2.10 6.72 -7.68
C PRO A 85 -2.26 5.38 -6.96
N PHE A 86 -1.83 5.31 -5.69
CA PHE A 86 -2.27 4.24 -4.80
C PHE A 86 -3.80 4.19 -4.86
N LYS A 87 -4.35 3.16 -5.53
CA LYS A 87 -5.78 2.93 -5.59
C LYS A 87 -6.19 2.35 -4.25
N GLY A 88 -6.83 3.18 -3.45
CA GLY A 88 -7.37 2.80 -2.15
C GLY A 88 -8.72 2.14 -2.31
N GLY A 89 -8.76 0.81 -2.20
CA GLY A 89 -9.97 0.02 -2.04
C GLY A 89 -10.97 0.06 -3.19
N ASP A 90 -11.91 -0.88 -3.15
CA ASP A 90 -13.08 -0.93 -4.04
C ASP A 90 -14.14 0.15 -3.66
N ASP A 91 -13.74 1.17 -2.90
CA ASP A 91 -14.64 2.24 -2.47
C ASP A 91 -14.92 3.19 -3.66
N PRO A 92 -16.20 3.42 -4.01
CA PRO A 92 -16.57 4.29 -5.13
C PRO A 92 -16.07 5.74 -5.00
N LYS A 93 -15.70 6.19 -3.80
CA LYS A 93 -15.17 7.53 -3.52
C LYS A 93 -13.64 7.56 -3.50
N GLY A 94 -12.97 6.45 -3.80
CA GLY A 94 -11.51 6.36 -3.87
C GLY A 94 -10.82 6.49 -2.51
N ILE A 95 -11.51 6.10 -1.43
CA ILE A 95 -11.01 6.15 -0.07
C ILE A 95 -10.29 4.84 0.28
N THR A 96 -8.98 4.89 0.48
CA THR A 96 -8.16 3.83 1.09
C THR A 96 -8.62 3.50 2.52
N HIS A 97 -9.33 2.39 2.70
CA HIS A 97 -9.62 1.86 4.02
C HIS A 97 -8.57 0.82 4.44
N GLY A 98 -8.13 0.88 5.70
CA GLY A 98 -7.11 -0.02 6.23
C GLY A 98 -5.68 0.36 5.82
N VAL A 99 -4.82 -0.65 5.75
CA VAL A 99 -3.38 -0.52 5.51
C VAL A 99 -3.03 -1.20 4.21
N TRP A 100 -2.43 -0.48 3.28
CA TRP A 100 -2.12 -0.98 1.93
C TRP A 100 -0.64 -1.07 1.69
N MET A 101 -0.19 -2.08 0.95
CA MET A 101 1.20 -2.26 0.57
C MET A 101 1.43 -2.38 -0.92
N CYS A 102 2.64 -2.02 -1.36
CA CYS A 102 3.11 -2.37 -2.69
C CYS A 102 3.56 -3.84 -2.69
N ALA A 103 3.01 -4.66 -3.60
CA ALA A 103 3.32 -6.09 -3.72
C ALA A 103 4.69 -6.36 -4.38
N ARG A 104 5.38 -5.31 -4.83
CA ARG A 104 6.70 -5.40 -5.47
C ARG A 104 7.79 -4.84 -4.55
N PRO A 105 8.83 -5.63 -4.22
CA PRO A 105 9.96 -5.11 -3.46
C PRO A 105 10.72 -4.09 -4.30
N LEU A 106 10.91 -2.87 -3.78
CA LEU A 106 11.89 -1.95 -4.39
C LEU A 106 13.29 -2.39 -4.00
N LYS A 107 14.20 -2.42 -4.99
CA LYS A 107 15.62 -2.73 -4.79
C LYS A 107 16.38 -1.43 -4.59
N ASN A 108 17.18 -1.35 -3.54
CA ASN A 108 18.07 -0.21 -3.35
C ASN A 108 19.18 -0.26 -4.43
N PRO A 109 19.35 0.79 -5.27
CA PRO A 109 20.37 0.78 -6.32
C PRO A 109 21.80 0.61 -5.78
N ASN A 110 22.04 0.98 -4.51
CA ASN A 110 23.35 0.93 -3.86
C ASN A 110 23.57 -0.32 -2.98
N LYS A 111 22.58 -1.21 -2.82
CA LYS A 111 22.73 -2.45 -2.02
C LYS A 111 22.15 -3.66 -2.75
N LYS A 112 22.98 -4.68 -2.95
CA LYS A 112 22.60 -5.97 -3.60
C LYS A 112 21.56 -6.79 -2.81
N ARG A 113 21.19 -6.43 -1.57
CA ARG A 113 20.25 -7.19 -0.71
C ARG A 113 19.40 -6.26 0.15
N GLY A 114 18.09 -6.50 0.15
CA GLY A 114 17.07 -5.81 0.93
C GLY A 114 15.87 -5.39 0.09
N SER A 115 14.70 -5.28 0.73
CA SER A 115 13.45 -4.89 0.06
C SER A 115 12.80 -3.72 0.79
N ILE A 116 12.19 -2.80 0.05
CA ILE A 116 11.40 -1.73 0.64
C ILE A 116 9.92 -2.10 0.59
N LEU A 117 9.32 -2.25 1.77
CA LEU A 117 7.88 -2.36 1.94
C LEU A 117 7.29 -0.96 2.12
N TRP A 118 6.25 -0.68 1.36
CA TRP A 118 5.53 0.57 1.47
C TRP A 118 4.18 0.39 2.09
N VAL A 119 3.79 1.34 2.91
CA VAL A 119 2.53 1.28 3.63
C VAL A 119 1.81 2.62 3.58
N VAL A 120 0.55 2.62 3.18
CA VAL A 120 -0.34 3.79 3.28
C VAL A 120 -1.49 3.45 4.22
N MET A 121 -1.70 4.27 5.24
CA MET A 121 -2.77 4.14 6.23
C MET A 121 -3.59 5.42 6.29
N MET A 122 -4.91 5.28 6.46
CA MET A 122 -5.84 6.38 6.77
C MET A 122 -6.40 6.24 8.17
#